data_AF-A0ABD3VWD7-F1
#
_entry.id   AF-A0ABD3VWD7-F1
#
_cell.length_a   1.000
_cell.length_b   1.000
_cell.length_c   1.000
_cell.angle_alpha   90.00
_cell.angle_beta   90.00
_cell.angle_gamma   90.00
#
_symmetry.space_group_name_H-M   'P 1'
#
loop_
_entity.id
_entity.type
_entity.pdbx_description
1 polymer ?
#
loop_
_entity_poly.entity_id
_entity_poly.type
_entity_poly.pdbx_seq_one_letter_code
_entity_poly.pdbx_strand_id
1 'polypeptide(L)' 'QGNHQCADDAFQCSDGTCISASQFCDHIENCQDSSDESCEYRTCEANEFGCNDGQCILKEELCNAERNCFDRSDETLC' A
#
# COMPACT_ATOMS: atom_id res chain seq x y z
N GLN A 1 -7.53 13.19 29.74
CA GLN A 1 -7.95 13.23 28.33
C GLN A 1 -6.97 12.35 27.56
N GLY A 2 -7.46 11.38 26.80
CA GLY A 2 -6.62 10.47 26.00
C GLY A 2 -7.12 9.03 26.04
N ASN A 3 -8.33 8.78 25.54
CA ASN A 3 -8.80 7.42 25.26
C ASN A 3 -8.28 7.03 23.86
N HIS A 4 -7.00 6.69 23.77
CA HIS A 4 -6.42 6.04 22.61
C HIS A 4 -6.57 4.53 22.87
N GLN A 5 -7.51 3.87 22.18
CA GLN A 5 -7.84 2.46 22.46
C GLN A 5 -6.86 1.46 21.81
N CYS A 6 -5.98 1.94 20.93
CA CYS A 6 -4.93 1.16 20.29
C CYS A 6 -3.58 1.38 21.00
N ALA A 7 -2.63 0.45 20.81
CA ALA A 7 -1.27 0.59 21.31
C ALA A 7 -0.58 1.83 20.70
N ASP A 8 0.49 2.34 21.34
CA ASP A 8 1.24 3.53 20.89
C ASP A 8 1.71 3.45 19.42
N ASP A 9 1.95 2.23 18.93
CA ASP A 9 2.45 1.93 17.58
C ASP A 9 1.36 1.34 16.66
N ALA A 10 0.09 1.56 16.98
CA ALA A 10 -1.06 1.03 16.24
C ALA A 10 -1.90 2.14 15.62
N PHE A 11 -2.36 1.91 14.40
CA PHE A 11 -3.32 2.77 13.71
C PHE A 11 -4.75 2.33 14.03
N GLN A 12 -5.63 3.29 14.32
CA GLN A 12 -7.04 3.04 14.54
C GLN A 12 -7.85 3.32 13.27
N CYS A 13 -8.44 2.27 12.70
CA CYS A 13 -9.40 2.34 11.61
C CYS A 13 -10.62 3.21 11.96
N SER A 14 -11.33 3.71 10.95
CA SER A 14 -12.59 4.46 11.16
C SER A 14 -13.70 3.60 11.78
N ASP A 15 -13.70 2.29 11.50
CA ASP A 15 -14.57 1.29 12.13
C ASP A 15 -14.21 1.01 13.61
N GLY A 16 -13.06 1.49 14.07
CA GLY A 16 -12.56 1.30 15.44
C GLY A 16 -11.62 0.11 15.62
N THR A 17 -11.40 -0.68 14.56
CA THR A 17 -10.37 -1.73 14.50
C THR A 17 -8.96 -1.13 14.70
N CYS A 18 -8.08 -1.85 15.41
CA CYS A 18 -6.68 -1.45 15.59
C CYS A 18 -5.77 -2.34 14.75
N ILE A 19 -4.92 -1.75 13.93
CA ILE A 19 -3.90 -2.43 13.12
C ILE A 19 -2.51 -1.91 13.49
N SER A 20 -1.45 -2.60 13.10
CA SER A 20 -0.08 -2.11 13.29
C SER A 20 0.15 -0.86 12.45
N ALA A 21 0.97 0.10 12.90
CA ALA A 21 1.30 1.27 12.09
C ALA A 21 1.94 0.90 10.75
N SER A 22 2.64 -0.24 10.65
CA SER A 22 3.18 -0.78 9.40
C SER A 22 2.13 -1.29 8.41
N GLN A 23 0.88 -1.45 8.85
CA GLN A 23 -0.28 -1.86 8.04
C GLN A 23 -1.11 -0.65 7.59
N PHE A 24 -0.69 0.57 7.93
CA PHE A 24 -1.32 1.77 7.41
C PHE A 24 -0.67 2.11 6.07
N CYS A 25 -1.47 2.31 5.02
CA CYS A 25 -1.01 2.55 3.66
C CYS A 25 -0.11 1.45 3.08
N ASP A 26 -0.40 0.18 3.35
CA ASP A 26 0.44 -0.92 2.88
C ASP A 26 -0.09 -1.63 1.63
N HIS A 27 -1.13 -1.07 0.99
CA HIS A 27 -1.81 -1.66 -0.18
C HIS A 27 -2.62 -2.91 0.16
N ILE A 28 -2.82 -3.18 1.45
CA ILE A 28 -3.57 -4.32 1.97
C ILE A 28 -4.74 -3.77 2.77
N GLU A 29 -5.95 -4.24 2.48
CA GLU A 29 -7.11 -3.91 3.31
C GLU A 29 -7.02 -4.65 4.66
N ASN A 30 -6.44 -4.01 5.67
CA ASN A 30 -6.38 -4.53 7.04
C ASN A 30 -7.57 -4.04 7.88
N CYS A 31 -8.13 -2.87 7.57
CA CYS A 31 -9.38 -2.43 8.15
C CYS A 31 -10.57 -3.08 7.43
N GLN A 32 -11.60 -3.45 8.18
CA GLN A 32 -12.89 -3.93 7.65
C GLN A 32 -13.55 -2.92 6.68
N ASP A 33 -13.30 -1.62 6.90
CA ASP A 33 -13.80 -0.48 6.12
C ASP A 33 -12.73 0.11 5.18
N SER A 34 -11.59 -0.59 4.98
CA SER A 34 -10.43 -0.15 4.19
C SER A 34 -9.90 1.25 4.52
N SER A 35 -10.20 1.73 5.73
CA SER A 35 -9.81 3.08 6.17
C SER A 35 -8.30 3.23 6.33
N ASP A 36 -7.56 2.13 6.50
CA ASP A 36 -6.10 2.09 6.51
C ASP A 36 -5.47 2.37 5.15
N GLU A 37 -6.21 2.05 4.09
CA GLU A 37 -5.82 2.23 2.70
C GLU A 37 -6.31 3.58 2.14
N SER A 38 -7.06 4.33 2.94
CA SER A 38 -7.56 5.67 2.60
C SER A 38 -6.51 6.73 2.90
N CYS A 39 -5.38 6.65 2.20
CA CYS A 39 -4.30 7.61 2.29
C CYS A 39 -3.80 8.08 0.93
N GLU A 40 -3.04 9.17 0.95
CA GLU A 40 -2.38 9.64 -0.27
C GLU A 40 -1.19 8.73 -0.57
N TYR A 41 -1.47 7.70 -1.38
CA TYR A 41 -0.41 6.95 -2.03
C TYR A 41 0.44 7.89 -2.89
N ARG A 42 1.75 7.82 -2.70
CA ARG A 42 2.71 8.50 -3.57
C ARG A 42 2.35 8.15 -5.01
N THR A 43 2.05 9.17 -5.81
CA THR A 43 1.88 8.95 -7.24
C THR A 43 3.25 8.58 -7.80
N CYS A 44 3.34 7.47 -8.54
CA CYS A 44 4.60 7.06 -9.15
C CYS A 44 5.16 8.20 -10.02
N GLU A 45 6.48 8.41 -9.96
CA GLU A 45 7.17 9.43 -10.74
C GLU A 45 7.02 9.18 -12.25
N ALA A 46 7.34 10.19 -13.07
CA ALA A 46 7.20 10.09 -14.51
C ALA A 46 8.05 8.96 -15.16
N ASN A 47 9.12 8.54 -14.49
CA ASN A 47 10.01 7.43 -14.86
C ASN A 47 9.68 6.11 -14.16
N GLU A 48 8.60 6.07 -13.36
CA GLU A 48 8.14 4.87 -12.66
C GLU A 48 6.87 4.31 -13.32
N PHE A 49 6.66 3.01 -13.14
CA PHE A 49 5.45 2.28 -13.47
C PHE A 49 4.74 1.89 -12.17
N GLY A 50 3.43 2.14 -12.10
CA GLY A 50 2.59 1.73 -10.97
C GLY A 50 2.06 0.32 -11.18
N CYS A 51 2.48 -0.61 -10.33
CA CYS A 51 1.92 -1.95 -10.21
C CYS A 51 0.43 -1.89 -9.87
N ASN A 52 -0.33 -2.96 -10.18
CA ASN A 52 -1.72 -3.04 -9.72
C ASN A 52 -1.82 -3.17 -8.18
N ASP A 53 -0.77 -3.69 -7.57
CA ASP A 53 -0.54 -3.73 -6.12
C ASP A 53 -0.16 -2.34 -5.55
N GLY A 54 -0.06 -1.31 -6.39
CA GLY A 54 0.26 0.07 -6.00
C GLY A 54 1.72 0.37 -5.70
N GLN A 55 2.60 -0.64 -5.72
CA GLN A 55 4.05 -0.42 -5.78
C GLN A 55 4.45 0.41 -7.01
N CYS A 56 5.46 1.26 -6.86
CA CYS A 56 6.11 1.94 -7.97
C CYS A 56 7.47 1.29 -8.24
N ILE A 57 7.68 0.88 -9.49
CA ILE A 57 8.97 0.36 -9.98
C ILE A 57 9.48 1.28 -11.09
N LEU A 58 10.75 1.19 -11.49
CA LEU A 58 11.24 1.96 -12.62
C LEU A 58 10.63 1.42 -13.93
N LYS A 59 10.37 2.30 -14.91
CA LYS A 59 9.87 1.87 -16.23
C LYS A 59 10.82 0.96 -16.99
N GLU A 60 12.12 1.00 -16.68
CA GLU A 60 13.12 0.08 -17.23
C GLU A 60 12.95 -1.36 -16.71
N GLU A 61 12.26 -1.52 -15.58
CA GLU A 61 11.95 -2.82 -14.99
C GLU A 61 10.64 -3.41 -15.55
N LEU A 62 9.95 -2.70 -16.45
CA LEU A 62 8.77 -3.21 -17.11
C LEU A 62 9.17 -4.21 -18.21
N CYS A 63 8.57 -5.40 -18.18
CA CYS A 63 8.84 -6.49 -19.13
C CYS A 63 10.31 -6.92 -19.20
N ASN A 64 11.00 -6.92 -18.05
CA ASN A 64 12.42 -7.24 -17.95
C ASN A 64 12.70 -8.70 -17.57
N ALA A 65 11.67 -9.56 -17.52
CA ALA A 65 11.73 -10.96 -17.10
C ALA A 65 11.95 -11.18 -15.58
N GLU A 66 12.05 -10.11 -14.80
CA GLU A 66 12.12 -10.14 -13.33
C GLU A 66 10.75 -9.81 -12.74
N ARG A 67 10.43 -10.33 -11.55
CA ARG A 67 9.21 -9.93 -10.84
C ARG A 67 9.55 -8.74 -9.94
N ASN A 68 9.19 -7.54 -10.36
CA ASN A 68 9.37 -6.32 -9.60
C ASN A 68 8.09 -5.90 -8.87
N CYS A 69 6.91 -6.15 -9.44
CA CYS A 69 5.63 -6.02 -8.73
C CYS A 69 5.31 -7.31 -7.96
N PHE A 70 4.76 -7.22 -6.75
CA PHE A 70 4.24 -8.40 -6.03
C PHE A 70 3.22 -9.20 -6.86
N ASP A 71 2.33 -8.50 -7.56
CA ASP A 71 1.31 -9.08 -8.45
C ASP A 71 1.85 -9.49 -9.84
N ARG A 72 3.14 -9.32 -10.14
CA ARG A 72 3.70 -9.49 -11.51
C ARG A 72 3.04 -8.61 -12.58
N SER A 73 2.38 -7.53 -12.18
CA SER A 73 1.74 -6.62 -13.13
C SER A 73 2.77 -6.02 -14.10
N ASP A 74 4.03 -5.87 -13.67
CA ASP A 74 5.16 -5.41 -14.49
C ASP A 74 5.52 -6.34 -15.66
N GLU A 75 5.28 -7.64 -15.51
CA GLU A 75 5.59 -8.65 -16.52
C GLU A 75 4.36 -9.05 -17.36
N THR A 76 3.16 -8.70 -16.89
CA THR A 76 1.89 -9.06 -17.54
C THR A 76 1.23 -7.90 -18.28
N LEU A 77 1.61 -6.65 -17.97
CA LEU A 77 1.10 -5.43 -18.62
C LEU A 77 2.12 -4.84 -19.61
N CYS A 78 2.80 -5.73 -20.34
CA CYS A 78 3.34 -5.45 -21.67
C CYS A 78 2.24 -5.62 -22.73
#